data_AF-A0A8S1VEC6-F1
#
_entry.id   AF-A0A8S1VEC6-F1
#
_cell.length_a   1.000
_cell.length_b   1.000
_cell.length_c   1.000
_cell.angle_alpha   90.00
_cell.angle_beta   90.00
_cell.angle_gamma   90.00
#
_symmetry.space_group_name_H-M   'P 1'
#
loop_
_entity.id
_entity.type
_entity.pdbx_description
1 polymer ?
#
loop_
_entity_poly.entity_id
_entity_poly.type
_entity_poly.pdbx_seq_one_letter_code
_entity_poly.pdbx_strand_id
1 'polypeptide(L)'
;MNRFMQMGIPVEQLFKCCERIENVRPYILNEKMEYDVYGGQDGIELCANQIYAKIFADITLEQYFFGIDRATQASKFAKLFFQQYHMDSPNYTNEVSRERHVKYELTNVQLTNFKFYLALTLQELQVPFKYASALLRRMDIYKYAIINKNSLQDYICNYGYNLFIEQFLKSCLEEPVLYDLIQKGGKAKFTNHCENIFHYFFSIQYDLEEIHYHKTIITEKIFMKLKEKAMAEVAKLTNDRIVLQDFDEDWDEIKPLILSDSRMSFLKTKDRDLLINELAYNLENEFYSRQLNVIYETEEIHMTRNIKSKLNLLVYSIKFFKRTDLEVIHRRFRISESQYFDFQQSFQSLLERIPDLHYIHELLEEYKKYLVSD
;
A
#
# COMPACT_ATOMS: atom_id res chain seq x y z
N MET A 1 20.70 5.24 -14.66
CA MET A 1 21.19 4.82 -13.32
C MET A 1 22.66 4.42 -13.31
N ASN A 2 23.11 3.42 -14.07
CA ASN A 2 24.51 2.95 -14.00
C ASN A 2 25.60 4.03 -14.28
N ARG A 3 25.35 5.00 -15.17
CA ARG A 3 26.30 6.12 -15.38
C ARG A 3 26.45 7.01 -14.13
N PHE A 4 25.41 7.16 -13.31
CA PHE A 4 25.47 7.99 -12.10
C PHE A 4 26.20 7.27 -10.94
N MET A 5 26.05 5.95 -10.81
CA MET A 5 26.85 5.16 -9.86
C MET A 5 28.34 5.12 -10.26
N GLN A 6 28.64 5.07 -11.56
CA GLN A 6 30.01 5.21 -12.09
C GLN A 6 30.61 6.60 -11.86
N MET A 7 29.78 7.62 -11.62
CA MET A 7 30.21 8.98 -11.29
C MET A 7 30.48 9.18 -9.79
N GLY A 8 30.40 8.12 -8.97
CA GLY A 8 30.66 8.19 -7.53
C GLY A 8 29.60 8.96 -6.74
N ILE A 9 28.42 9.18 -7.31
CA ILE A 9 27.31 9.85 -6.63
C ILE A 9 26.72 8.88 -5.59
N PRO A 10 26.63 9.27 -4.30
CA PRO A 10 25.99 8.45 -3.28
C PRO A 10 24.58 8.06 -3.69
N VAL A 11 24.20 6.80 -3.42
CA VAL A 11 22.90 6.24 -3.81
C VAL A 11 21.73 7.08 -3.27
N GLU A 12 21.85 7.61 -2.06
CA GLU A 12 20.87 8.55 -1.46
C GLU A 12 20.69 9.84 -2.28
N GLN A 13 21.77 10.37 -2.84
CA GLN A 13 21.74 11.60 -3.63
C GLN A 13 21.15 11.35 -5.02
N LEU A 14 21.38 10.16 -5.58
CA LEU A 14 20.70 9.69 -6.79
C LEU A 14 19.18 9.57 -6.57
N PHE A 15 18.75 8.99 -5.44
CA PHE A 15 17.33 8.87 -5.11
C PHE A 15 16.65 10.23 -5.04
N LYS A 16 17.26 11.20 -4.35
CA LYS A 16 16.76 12.58 -4.32
C LYS A 16 16.59 13.15 -5.73
N CYS A 17 17.56 12.96 -6.62
CA CYS A 17 17.45 13.44 -8.00
C CYS A 17 16.33 12.76 -8.81
N CYS A 18 16.12 11.45 -8.65
CA CYS A 18 15.03 10.73 -9.32
C CYS A 18 13.66 11.18 -8.82
N GLU A 19 13.49 11.28 -7.49
CA GLU A 19 12.28 11.83 -6.87
C GLU A 19 11.98 13.24 -7.38
N ARG A 20 13.02 14.06 -7.57
CA ARG A 20 12.89 15.40 -8.14
C ARG A 20 12.29 15.43 -9.54
N ILE A 21 12.67 14.49 -10.39
CA ILE A 21 12.18 14.41 -11.77
C ILE A 21 10.73 13.94 -11.79
N GLU A 22 10.38 12.93 -11.00
CA GLU A 22 9.00 12.41 -10.93
C GLU A 22 8.02 13.47 -10.40
N ASN A 23 8.41 14.30 -9.42
CA ASN A 23 7.56 15.38 -8.94
C ASN A 23 7.29 16.48 -9.98
N VAL A 24 8.14 16.61 -11.00
CA VAL A 24 7.97 17.56 -12.11
C VAL A 24 7.25 16.94 -13.32
N ARG A 25 7.15 15.59 -13.36
CA ARG A 25 6.50 14.84 -14.44
C ARG A 25 5.09 15.33 -14.77
N PRO A 26 4.18 15.60 -13.80
CA PRO A 26 2.82 16.05 -14.15
C PRO A 26 2.82 17.41 -14.87
N TYR A 27 3.73 18.33 -14.51
CA TYR A 27 3.88 19.59 -15.22
C TYR A 27 4.37 19.39 -16.66
N ILE A 28 5.29 18.44 -16.87
CA ILE A 28 5.83 18.12 -18.20
C ILE A 28 4.76 17.45 -19.07
N LEU A 29 3.94 16.59 -18.47
CA LEU A 29 2.90 15.82 -19.16
C LEU A 29 1.55 16.56 -19.25
N ASN A 30 1.45 17.79 -18.73
CA ASN A 30 0.19 18.54 -18.56
C ASN A 30 -0.91 17.73 -17.84
N GLU A 31 -0.51 16.91 -16.88
CA GLU A 31 -1.42 16.14 -16.04
C GLU A 31 -1.84 16.95 -14.80
N LYS A 32 -3.03 16.67 -14.28
CA LYS A 32 -3.52 17.30 -13.04
C LYS A 32 -2.59 16.91 -11.88
N MET A 33 -2.08 17.90 -11.15
CA MET A 33 -1.26 17.64 -9.97
C MET A 33 -2.09 16.86 -8.94
N GLU A 34 -1.50 15.88 -8.29
CA GLU A 34 -2.21 15.12 -7.25
C GLU A 34 -2.77 16.05 -6.16
N TYR A 35 -2.03 17.11 -5.81
CA TYR A 35 -2.46 18.19 -4.91
C TYR A 35 -3.85 18.75 -5.26
N ASP A 36 -4.12 19.00 -6.55
CA ASP A 36 -5.41 19.54 -7.01
C ASP A 36 -6.54 18.50 -6.91
N VAL A 37 -6.20 17.22 -6.82
CA VAL A 37 -7.18 16.14 -6.63
C VAL A 37 -7.68 16.12 -5.18
N TYR A 38 -6.85 16.53 -4.23
CA TYR A 38 -7.24 16.67 -2.83
C TYR A 38 -7.99 17.98 -2.51
N GLY A 39 -8.33 18.78 -3.54
CA GLY A 39 -8.97 20.09 -3.35
C GLY A 39 -7.98 21.21 -3.02
N GLY A 40 -6.70 21.02 -3.33
CA GLY A 40 -5.65 21.98 -3.04
C GLY A 40 -5.40 22.15 -1.54
N GLN A 41 -4.89 23.32 -1.15
CA GLN A 41 -4.49 23.60 0.23
C GLN A 41 -5.69 23.54 1.18
N ASP A 42 -6.81 24.17 0.79
CA ASP A 42 -8.03 24.18 1.59
C ASP A 42 -8.57 22.76 1.81
N GLY A 43 -8.53 21.91 0.78
CA GLY A 43 -8.95 20.51 0.89
C GLY A 43 -8.03 19.67 1.78
N ILE A 44 -6.72 19.89 1.73
CA ILE A 44 -5.75 19.25 2.63
C ILE A 44 -5.94 19.71 4.08
N GLU A 45 -6.16 21.00 4.31
CA GLU A 45 -6.43 21.54 5.65
C GLU A 45 -7.75 21.01 6.21
N LEU A 46 -8.79 20.92 5.38
CA LEU A 46 -10.07 20.31 5.75
C LEU A 46 -9.90 18.83 6.11
N CYS A 47 -9.17 18.07 5.29
CA CYS A 47 -8.84 16.67 5.55
C CYS A 47 -8.11 16.50 6.89
N ALA A 48 -7.06 17.30 7.13
CA ALA A 48 -6.34 17.27 8.39
C ALA A 48 -7.24 17.56 9.60
N ASN A 49 -8.09 18.59 9.51
CA ASN A 49 -9.01 18.94 10.59
C ASN A 49 -10.02 17.81 10.89
N GLN A 50 -10.59 17.18 9.87
CA GLN A 50 -11.55 16.09 10.05
C GLN A 50 -10.89 14.83 10.63
N ILE A 51 -9.70 14.47 10.16
CA ILE A 51 -8.94 13.32 10.70
C ILE A 51 -8.63 13.54 12.18
N TYR A 52 -8.09 14.70 12.55
CA TYR A 52 -7.75 14.97 13.94
C TYR A 52 -8.97 15.13 14.85
N ALA A 53 -10.13 15.54 14.31
CA ALA A 53 -11.38 15.47 15.05
C ALA A 53 -11.76 14.03 15.41
N LYS A 54 -11.59 13.07 14.48
CA LYS A 54 -11.83 11.65 14.73
C LYS A 54 -10.79 11.04 15.67
N ILE A 55 -9.51 11.37 15.49
CA ILE A 55 -8.41 10.87 16.35
C ILE A 55 -8.56 11.32 17.80
N PHE A 56 -8.92 12.58 18.04
CA PHE A 56 -9.10 13.10 19.40
C PHE A 56 -10.37 12.57 20.09
N ALA A 57 -11.30 11.98 19.33
CA ALA A 57 -12.46 11.29 19.87
C ALA A 57 -12.22 9.79 20.09
N ASP A 58 -11.07 9.25 19.63
CA ASP A 58 -10.71 7.85 19.78
C ASP A 58 -9.93 7.62 21.08
N ILE A 59 -10.55 6.91 22.02
CA ILE A 59 -9.97 6.55 23.32
C ILE A 59 -8.60 5.84 23.19
N THR A 60 -8.37 5.10 22.10
CA THR A 60 -7.11 4.39 21.89
C THR A 60 -5.97 5.29 21.42
N LEU A 61 -6.28 6.45 20.84
CA LEU A 61 -5.31 7.41 20.29
C LEU A 61 -5.22 8.70 21.10
N GLU A 62 -6.30 9.15 21.76
CA GLU A 62 -6.38 10.44 22.43
C GLU A 62 -5.29 10.63 23.49
N GLN A 63 -4.89 9.54 24.16
CA GLN A 63 -3.84 9.54 25.18
C GLN A 63 -2.48 10.05 24.67
N TYR A 64 -2.18 9.87 23.37
CA TYR A 64 -0.93 10.35 22.76
C TYR A 64 -0.95 11.85 22.47
N PHE A 65 -2.09 12.50 22.64
CA PHE A 65 -2.30 13.92 22.39
C PHE A 65 -2.54 14.74 23.67
N PHE A 66 -2.25 14.18 24.84
CA PHE A 66 -2.39 14.90 26.10
C PHE A 66 -1.54 16.19 26.12
N GLY A 67 -2.20 17.32 26.42
CA GLY A 67 -1.56 18.64 26.41
C GLY A 67 -1.26 19.20 25.01
N ILE A 68 -1.74 18.54 23.95
CA ILE A 68 -1.56 19.00 22.57
C ILE A 68 -2.89 19.52 22.03
N ASP A 69 -2.85 20.74 21.48
CA ASP A 69 -4.01 21.33 20.81
C ASP A 69 -4.28 20.66 19.43
N ARG A 70 -5.56 20.35 19.18
CA ARG A 70 -6.03 19.70 17.95
C ARG A 70 -5.72 20.54 16.72
N ALA A 71 -6.01 21.84 16.76
CA ALA A 71 -5.81 22.71 15.60
C ALA A 71 -4.32 22.82 15.23
N THR A 72 -3.45 22.85 16.24
CA THR A 72 -2.00 22.82 16.07
C THR A 72 -1.54 21.53 15.37
N GLN A 73 -2.07 20.37 15.75
CA GLN A 73 -1.69 19.11 15.09
C GLN A 73 -2.27 18.96 13.69
N ALA A 74 -3.51 19.38 13.48
CA ALA A 74 -4.10 19.42 12.14
C ALA A 74 -3.28 20.31 11.20
N SER A 75 -2.89 21.51 11.65
CA SER A 75 -2.05 22.42 10.85
C SER A 75 -0.67 21.81 10.54
N LYS A 76 -0.05 21.13 11.52
CA LYS A 76 1.22 20.42 11.28
C LYS A 76 1.05 19.34 10.23
N PHE A 77 0.05 18.48 10.36
CA PHE A 77 -0.19 17.42 9.39
C PHE A 77 -0.55 17.95 8.00
N ALA A 78 -1.37 19.00 7.88
CA ALA A 78 -1.69 19.63 6.60
C ALA A 78 -0.42 20.11 5.88
N LYS A 79 0.51 20.74 6.62
CA LYS A 79 1.82 21.15 6.07
C LYS A 79 2.64 19.96 5.60
N LEU A 80 2.61 18.83 6.32
CA LEU A 80 3.33 17.62 5.92
C LEU A 80 2.73 16.97 4.70
N PHE A 81 1.41 16.85 4.68
CA PHE A 81 0.67 16.32 3.55
C PHE A 81 0.95 17.17 2.30
N PHE A 82 0.97 18.50 2.43
CA PHE A 82 1.39 19.40 1.35
C PHE A 82 2.86 19.22 0.93
N GLN A 83 3.78 19.08 1.90
CA GLN A 83 5.22 18.87 1.63
C GLN A 83 5.53 17.56 0.92
N GLN A 84 4.66 16.54 1.00
CA GLN A 84 4.81 15.32 0.21
C GLN A 84 4.65 15.57 -1.31
N TYR A 85 4.08 16.70 -1.71
CA TYR A 85 3.89 17.09 -3.12
C TYR A 85 4.79 18.24 -3.57
N HIS A 86 5.43 18.94 -2.62
CA HIS A 86 6.26 20.10 -2.90
C HIS A 86 7.66 19.89 -2.35
N MET A 87 8.61 19.97 -3.27
CA MET A 87 10.00 19.60 -3.07
C MET A 87 10.71 20.47 -2.03
N ASP A 88 11.68 19.85 -1.36
CA ASP A 88 12.63 20.44 -0.42
C ASP A 88 12.08 20.89 0.95
N SER A 89 11.43 19.97 1.67
CA SER A 89 11.41 20.08 3.14
C SER A 89 12.48 19.17 3.75
N PRO A 90 13.67 19.68 4.14
CA PRO A 90 14.65 18.90 4.91
C PRO A 90 14.12 18.49 6.29
N ASN A 91 12.95 19.00 6.68
CA ASN A 91 12.38 18.83 8.01
C ASN A 91 11.59 17.52 8.20
N TYR A 92 11.53 16.64 7.20
CA TYR A 92 10.73 15.41 7.25
C TYR A 92 11.32 14.23 6.47
N THR A 93 12.60 13.92 6.71
CA THR A 93 13.17 12.61 6.35
C THR A 93 12.63 11.52 7.29
N ASN A 94 12.77 10.25 6.91
CA ASN A 94 12.47 9.12 7.81
C ASN A 94 13.22 9.23 9.15
N GLU A 95 14.45 9.78 9.15
CA GLU A 95 15.22 10.03 10.36
C GLU A 95 14.54 11.05 11.26
N VAL A 96 14.17 12.22 10.73
CA VAL A 96 13.47 13.27 11.50
C VAL A 96 12.10 12.80 11.98
N SER A 97 11.40 12.02 11.16
CA SER A 97 10.13 11.39 11.57
C SER A 97 10.34 10.44 12.75
N ARG A 98 11.38 9.59 12.70
CA ARG A 98 11.73 8.67 13.78
C ARG A 98 12.09 9.42 15.06
N GLU A 99 12.95 10.44 14.99
CA GLU A 99 13.34 11.26 16.13
C GLU A 99 12.14 11.90 16.84
N ARG A 100 11.13 12.33 16.07
CA ARG A 100 9.92 12.96 16.62
C ARG A 100 8.96 11.96 17.24
N HIS A 101 8.90 10.73 16.73
CA HIS A 101 7.91 9.72 17.13
C HIS A 101 8.44 8.69 18.14
N VAL A 102 9.75 8.45 18.20
CA VAL A 102 10.36 7.39 19.02
C VAL A 102 9.95 7.46 20.49
N LYS A 103 9.84 8.66 21.06
CA LYS A 103 9.46 8.90 22.46
C LYS A 103 8.03 8.50 22.82
N TYR A 104 7.16 8.28 21.82
CA TYR A 104 5.77 7.88 22.03
C TYR A 104 5.57 6.36 21.95
N GLU A 105 6.63 5.61 21.61
CA GLU A 105 6.62 4.14 21.56
C GLU A 105 5.43 3.59 20.74
N LEU A 106 5.10 4.28 19.64
CA LEU A 106 3.98 3.90 18.77
C LEU A 106 4.25 2.54 18.14
N THR A 107 3.19 1.73 18.04
CA THR A 107 3.23 0.43 17.38
C THR A 107 2.45 0.48 16.06
N ASN A 108 2.44 -0.65 15.33
CA ASN A 108 1.60 -0.76 14.14
C ASN A 108 0.13 -0.47 14.46
N VAL A 109 -0.34 -0.78 15.67
CA VAL A 109 -1.74 -0.54 16.08
C VAL A 109 -2.14 0.93 15.94
N GLN A 110 -1.33 1.83 16.51
CA GLN A 110 -1.62 3.27 16.47
C GLN A 110 -1.55 3.81 15.04
N LEU A 111 -0.57 3.36 14.25
CA LEU A 111 -0.42 3.77 12.86
C LEU A 111 -1.59 3.27 11.99
N THR A 112 -2.02 2.03 12.17
CA THR A 112 -3.18 1.48 11.46
C THR A 112 -4.44 2.26 11.79
N ASN A 113 -4.70 2.57 13.06
CA ASN A 113 -5.85 3.39 13.45
C ASN A 113 -5.78 4.80 12.84
N PHE A 114 -4.59 5.40 12.78
CA PHE A 114 -4.38 6.67 12.06
C PHE A 114 -4.72 6.53 10.56
N LYS A 115 -4.17 5.52 9.88
CA LYS A 115 -4.44 5.24 8.45
C LYS A 115 -5.93 4.98 8.22
N PHE A 116 -6.61 4.31 9.15
CA PHE A 116 -8.05 4.06 9.10
C PHE A 116 -8.85 5.36 9.08
N TYR A 117 -8.59 6.31 9.98
CA TYR A 117 -9.27 7.60 9.96
C TYR A 117 -8.92 8.47 8.77
N LEU A 118 -7.68 8.40 8.28
CA LEU A 118 -7.29 9.03 7.03
C LEU A 118 -8.10 8.46 5.86
N ALA A 119 -8.20 7.14 5.74
CA ALA A 119 -8.98 6.48 4.69
C ALA A 119 -10.45 6.90 4.72
N LEU A 120 -11.09 6.88 5.89
CA LEU A 120 -12.48 7.32 6.05
C LEU A 120 -12.67 8.79 5.65
N THR A 121 -11.78 9.67 6.09
CA THR A 121 -11.88 11.10 5.78
C THR A 121 -11.71 11.37 4.28
N LEU A 122 -10.76 10.70 3.63
CA LEU A 122 -10.58 10.82 2.18
C LEU A 122 -11.83 10.35 1.41
N GLN A 123 -12.48 9.30 1.88
CA GLN A 123 -13.75 8.81 1.32
C GLN A 123 -14.88 9.83 1.52
N GLU A 124 -15.02 10.41 2.72
CA GLU A 124 -15.99 11.47 3.03
C GLU A 124 -15.80 12.70 2.14
N LEU A 125 -14.55 13.08 1.88
CA LEU A 125 -14.14 14.17 0.98
C LEU A 125 -14.20 13.83 -0.51
N GLN A 126 -14.63 12.62 -0.88
CA GLN A 126 -14.78 12.19 -2.28
C GLN A 126 -13.45 12.19 -3.06
N VAL A 127 -12.33 11.97 -2.38
CA VAL A 127 -11.05 11.80 -3.05
C VAL A 127 -11.10 10.51 -3.87
N PRO A 128 -10.77 10.53 -5.17
CA PRO A 128 -10.82 9.32 -5.99
C PRO A 128 -9.86 8.25 -5.46
N PHE A 129 -10.31 6.98 -5.46
CA PHE A 129 -9.63 5.86 -4.81
C PHE A 129 -8.16 5.67 -5.19
N LYS A 130 -7.83 5.89 -6.46
CA LYS A 130 -6.44 5.82 -6.95
C LYS A 130 -5.51 6.70 -6.13
N TYR A 131 -5.92 7.93 -5.84
CA TYR A 131 -5.12 8.91 -5.11
C TYR A 131 -5.13 8.61 -3.60
N ALA A 132 -6.29 8.28 -3.04
CA ALA A 132 -6.40 7.88 -1.64
C ALA A 132 -5.50 6.67 -1.31
N SER A 133 -5.48 5.67 -2.19
CA SER A 133 -4.59 4.51 -2.04
C SER A 133 -3.12 4.88 -2.16
N ALA A 134 -2.76 5.72 -3.12
CA ALA A 134 -1.37 6.14 -3.32
C ALA A 134 -0.84 6.85 -2.06
N LEU A 135 -1.66 7.70 -1.44
CA LEU A 135 -1.30 8.37 -0.19
C LEU A 135 -1.13 7.38 0.97
N LEU A 136 -2.07 6.44 1.16
CA LEU A 136 -1.97 5.43 2.21
C LEU A 136 -0.75 4.52 2.03
N ARG A 137 -0.41 4.20 0.77
CA ARG A 137 0.81 3.45 0.47
C ARG A 137 2.08 4.24 0.76
N ARG A 138 2.08 5.57 0.53
CA ARG A 138 3.20 6.43 0.98
C ARG A 138 3.33 6.45 2.50
N MET A 139 2.23 6.37 3.24
CA MET A 139 2.29 6.25 4.71
C MET A 139 3.03 4.99 5.16
N ASP A 140 2.99 3.90 4.37
CA ASP A 140 3.76 2.69 4.66
C ASP A 140 5.27 2.87 4.51
N ILE A 141 5.73 3.84 3.72
CA ILE A 141 7.16 4.22 3.66
C ILE A 141 7.61 4.79 5.01
N TYR A 142 6.77 5.64 5.63
CA TYR A 142 7.05 6.28 6.92
C TYR A 142 6.77 5.36 8.12
N LYS A 143 6.06 4.24 7.91
CA LYS A 143 5.67 3.29 8.97
C LYS A 143 6.82 2.92 9.87
N TYR A 144 7.92 2.45 9.29
CA TYR A 144 9.09 1.98 10.02
C TYR A 144 9.74 3.08 10.85
N ALA A 145 9.77 4.33 10.35
CA ALA A 145 10.23 5.46 11.12
C ALA A 145 9.32 5.77 12.32
N ILE A 146 8.00 5.76 12.12
CA ILE A 146 7.01 6.09 13.16
C ILE A 146 7.01 5.04 14.28
N ILE A 147 7.10 3.75 13.93
CA ILE A 147 7.10 2.65 14.90
C ILE A 147 8.49 2.29 15.41
N ASN A 148 9.50 3.13 15.10
CA ASN A 148 10.90 2.95 15.48
C ASN A 148 11.47 1.55 15.15
N LYS A 149 11.23 1.08 13.92
CA LYS A 149 11.77 -0.17 13.39
C LYS A 149 12.65 0.09 12.17
N ASN A 150 13.57 -0.82 11.90
CA ASN A 150 14.33 -0.78 10.65
C ASN A 150 13.44 -1.25 9.49
N SER A 151 13.47 -0.48 8.41
CA SER A 151 12.84 -0.84 7.14
C SER A 151 13.65 -1.91 6.41
N LEU A 152 13.07 -2.50 5.36
CA LEU A 152 13.80 -3.39 4.46
C LEU A 152 15.05 -2.72 3.88
N GLN A 153 14.92 -1.45 3.49
CA GLN A 153 16.02 -0.65 2.97
C GLN A 153 17.15 -0.52 4.00
N ASP A 154 16.82 -0.25 5.27
CA ASP A 154 17.84 -0.13 6.34
C ASP A 154 18.61 -1.44 6.51
N TYR A 155 17.93 -2.59 6.54
CA TYR A 155 18.58 -3.90 6.66
C TYR A 155 19.53 -4.18 5.48
N ILE A 156 19.09 -3.92 4.25
CA ILE A 156 19.89 -4.15 3.04
C ILE A 156 21.07 -3.18 2.97
N CYS A 157 20.87 -1.90 3.27
CA CYS A 157 21.93 -0.90 3.29
C CYS A 157 22.99 -1.21 4.35
N ASN A 158 22.58 -1.63 5.55
CA ASN A 158 23.50 -2.01 6.63
C ASN A 158 24.32 -3.27 6.30
N TYR A 159 23.74 -4.23 5.56
CA TYR A 159 24.48 -5.39 5.06
C TYR A 159 25.43 -5.03 3.91
N GLY A 160 25.09 -3.99 3.15
CA GLY A 160 25.76 -3.56 1.93
C GLY A 160 24.95 -3.94 0.70
N TYR A 161 24.35 -2.94 0.05
CA TYR A 161 23.43 -3.14 -1.09
C TYR A 161 24.03 -4.00 -2.21
N ASN A 162 25.26 -3.69 -2.64
CA ASN A 162 25.91 -4.46 -3.72
C ASN A 162 26.15 -5.92 -3.32
N LEU A 163 26.56 -6.16 -2.08
CA LEU A 163 26.77 -7.51 -1.55
C LEU A 163 25.44 -8.28 -1.50
N PHE A 164 24.37 -7.63 -1.08
CA PHE A 164 23.02 -8.22 -1.08
C PHE A 164 22.60 -8.64 -2.49
N ILE A 165 22.73 -7.74 -3.47
CA ILE A 165 22.39 -8.02 -4.88
C ILE A 165 23.25 -9.17 -5.41
N GLU A 166 24.55 -9.22 -5.11
CA GLU A 166 25.42 -10.32 -5.52
C GLU A 166 24.98 -11.67 -4.94
N GLN A 167 24.62 -11.73 -3.66
CA GLN A 167 24.12 -12.96 -3.03
C GLN A 167 22.77 -13.39 -3.60
N PHE A 168 21.86 -12.44 -3.81
CA PHE A 168 20.58 -12.72 -4.46
C PHE A 168 20.77 -13.28 -5.87
N LEU A 169 21.66 -12.69 -6.67
CA LEU A 169 21.99 -13.20 -8.00
C LEU A 169 22.58 -14.61 -7.96
N LYS A 170 23.45 -14.90 -6.99
CA LYS A 170 24.00 -16.24 -6.79
C LYS A 170 22.89 -17.25 -6.45
N SER A 171 21.98 -16.88 -5.55
CA SER A 171 20.81 -17.67 -5.16
C SER A 171 19.86 -17.94 -6.35
N CYS A 172 19.73 -16.98 -7.26
CA CYS A 172 18.97 -17.14 -8.50
C CYS A 172 19.65 -18.11 -9.48
N LEU A 173 20.99 -18.10 -9.58
CA LEU A 173 21.74 -19.01 -10.45
C LEU A 173 21.67 -20.48 -9.99
N GLU A 174 21.34 -20.73 -8.73
CA GLU A 174 21.14 -22.08 -8.18
C GLU A 174 19.76 -22.67 -8.53
N GLU A 175 18.79 -21.83 -8.94
CA GLU A 175 17.45 -22.27 -9.36
C GLU A 175 17.42 -22.53 -10.88
N PRO A 176 17.18 -23.78 -11.35
CA PRO A 176 17.31 -24.14 -12.76
C PRO A 176 16.51 -23.25 -13.72
N VAL A 177 15.28 -22.89 -13.34
CA VAL A 177 14.39 -22.06 -14.17
C VAL A 177 14.95 -20.65 -14.36
N LEU A 178 15.54 -20.08 -13.30
CA LEU A 178 16.12 -18.75 -13.33
C LEU A 178 17.50 -18.78 -14.01
N TYR A 179 18.29 -19.82 -13.78
CA TYR A 179 19.56 -20.04 -14.46
C TYR A 179 19.39 -19.99 -15.99
N ASP A 180 18.44 -20.75 -16.54
CA ASP A 180 18.17 -20.76 -17.98
C ASP A 180 17.76 -19.39 -18.52
N LEU A 181 16.95 -18.64 -17.76
CA LEU A 181 16.55 -17.27 -18.10
C LEU A 181 17.77 -16.34 -18.13
N ILE A 182 18.65 -16.44 -17.12
CA ILE A 182 19.85 -15.62 -17.00
C ILE A 182 20.83 -15.91 -18.14
N GLN A 183 21.02 -17.18 -18.52
CA GLN A 183 21.89 -17.56 -19.64
C GLN A 183 21.37 -17.00 -20.97
N LYS A 184 20.05 -17.06 -21.21
CA LYS A 184 19.43 -16.53 -22.44
C LYS A 184 19.43 -15.01 -22.51
N GLY A 185 19.11 -14.34 -21.39
CA GLY A 185 18.96 -12.89 -21.31
C GLY A 185 20.28 -12.13 -21.08
N GLY A 186 21.29 -12.81 -20.57
CA GLY A 186 22.58 -12.26 -20.18
C GLY A 186 22.60 -11.75 -18.75
N LYS A 187 23.63 -12.14 -17.99
CA LYS A 187 23.80 -11.83 -16.56
C LYS A 187 23.68 -10.34 -16.25
N ALA A 188 24.36 -9.47 -17.02
CA ALA A 188 24.34 -8.03 -16.77
C ALA A 188 22.94 -7.40 -16.89
N LYS A 189 22.13 -7.85 -17.85
CA LYS A 189 20.75 -7.35 -18.00
C LYS A 189 19.87 -7.82 -16.84
N PHE A 190 20.05 -9.07 -16.41
CA PHE A 190 19.32 -9.62 -15.28
C PHE A 190 19.70 -8.93 -13.96
N THR A 191 20.98 -8.66 -13.73
CA THR A 191 21.46 -7.85 -12.59
C THR A 191 20.78 -6.50 -12.53
N ASN A 192 20.82 -5.73 -13.62
CA ASN A 192 20.17 -4.41 -13.68
C ASN A 192 18.66 -4.50 -13.41
N HIS A 193 18.00 -5.58 -13.86
CA HIS A 193 16.58 -5.79 -13.62
C HIS A 193 16.28 -6.08 -12.14
N CYS A 194 17.10 -6.92 -11.50
CA CYS A 194 16.97 -7.22 -10.07
C CYS A 194 17.17 -5.97 -9.21
N GLU A 195 18.17 -5.15 -9.54
CA GLU A 195 18.39 -3.85 -8.87
C GLU A 195 17.13 -2.97 -8.98
N ASN A 196 16.54 -2.84 -10.18
CA ASN A 196 15.33 -2.06 -10.37
C ASN A 196 14.14 -2.59 -9.55
N ILE A 197 14.01 -3.90 -9.40
CA ILE A 197 12.95 -4.51 -8.56
C ILE A 197 13.14 -4.11 -7.10
N PHE A 198 14.34 -4.25 -6.53
CA PHE A 198 14.58 -3.86 -5.14
C PHE A 198 14.46 -2.35 -4.93
N HIS A 199 14.88 -1.54 -5.90
CA HIS A 199 14.65 -0.10 -5.87
C HIS A 199 13.17 0.25 -5.88
N TYR A 200 12.34 -0.46 -6.66
CA TYR A 200 10.89 -0.26 -6.63
C TYR A 200 10.32 -0.45 -5.21
N PHE A 201 10.76 -1.50 -4.49
CA PHE A 201 10.31 -1.73 -3.11
C PHE A 201 10.78 -0.66 -2.12
N PHE A 202 11.80 0.15 -2.44
CA PHE A 202 12.27 1.23 -1.57
C PHE A 202 11.56 2.57 -1.80
N SER A 203 11.17 2.90 -3.04
CA SER A 203 10.65 4.24 -3.36
C SER A 203 9.29 4.28 -4.05
N ILE A 204 8.73 3.16 -4.52
CA ILE A 204 7.40 3.08 -5.19
C ILE A 204 7.22 4.18 -6.26
N GLN A 205 8.27 4.43 -7.06
CA GLN A 205 8.29 5.52 -8.04
C GLN A 205 8.24 5.06 -9.50
N TYR A 206 8.32 3.74 -9.77
CA TYR A 206 8.32 3.22 -11.13
C TYR A 206 6.95 2.72 -11.55
N ASP A 207 6.50 3.13 -12.74
CA ASP A 207 5.32 2.56 -13.39
C ASP A 207 5.66 1.15 -13.89
N LEU A 208 5.47 0.16 -13.01
CA LEU A 208 5.70 -1.25 -13.32
C LEU A 208 4.80 -1.72 -14.47
N GLU A 209 3.60 -1.17 -14.58
CA GLU A 209 2.68 -1.52 -15.65
C GLU A 209 3.26 -1.09 -16.99
N GLU A 210 3.69 0.16 -17.15
CA GLU A 210 4.32 0.65 -18.39
C GLU A 210 5.57 -0.16 -18.79
N ILE A 211 6.40 -0.54 -17.81
CA ILE A 211 7.62 -1.32 -18.04
C ILE A 211 7.31 -2.74 -18.55
N HIS A 212 6.21 -3.34 -18.09
CA HIS A 212 5.83 -4.73 -18.39
C HIS A 212 4.71 -4.85 -19.46
N TYR A 213 4.04 -3.75 -19.81
CA TYR A 213 2.91 -3.67 -20.76
C TYR A 213 3.24 -4.24 -22.15
N HIS A 214 4.51 -4.20 -22.56
CA HIS A 214 4.98 -4.73 -23.84
C HIS A 214 5.95 -5.91 -23.71
N LYS A 215 6.14 -6.44 -22.49
CA LYS A 215 7.12 -7.50 -22.22
C LYS A 215 6.46 -8.72 -21.60
N THR A 216 5.82 -9.51 -22.45
CA THR A 216 5.51 -10.93 -22.21
C THR A 216 6.80 -11.74 -22.04
N ILE A 217 7.47 -11.65 -20.89
CA ILE A 217 8.70 -12.42 -20.65
C ILE A 217 8.62 -13.21 -19.33
N ILE A 218 7.85 -12.76 -18.35
CA ILE A 218 7.80 -13.41 -17.04
C ILE A 218 6.56 -14.30 -16.97
N THR A 219 6.79 -15.62 -16.92
CA THR A 219 5.73 -16.58 -16.56
C THR A 219 5.49 -16.53 -15.05
N GLU A 220 4.29 -16.90 -14.60
CA GLU A 220 3.99 -17.00 -13.16
C GLU A 220 5.01 -17.87 -12.42
N LYS A 221 5.48 -18.96 -13.05
CA LYS A 221 6.53 -19.81 -12.48
C LYS A 221 7.83 -19.05 -12.22
N ILE A 222 8.28 -18.23 -13.16
CA ILE A 222 9.50 -17.41 -12.99
C ILE A 222 9.29 -16.38 -11.88
N PHE A 223 8.12 -15.71 -11.88
CA PHE A 223 7.77 -14.73 -10.85
C PHE A 223 7.82 -15.33 -9.45
N MET A 224 7.18 -16.48 -9.25
CA MET A 224 7.16 -17.16 -7.95
C MET A 224 8.55 -17.59 -7.49
N LYS A 225 9.41 -18.04 -8.42
CA LYS A 225 10.81 -18.37 -8.11
C LYS A 225 11.65 -17.16 -7.75
N LEU A 226 11.46 -16.02 -8.42
CA LEU A 226 12.11 -14.76 -8.04
C LEU A 226 11.68 -14.32 -6.64
N LYS A 227 10.36 -14.34 -6.36
CA LYS A 227 9.81 -14.04 -5.03
C LYS A 227 10.41 -14.95 -3.97
N GLU A 228 10.41 -16.28 -4.18
CA GLU A 228 10.96 -17.27 -3.25
C GLU A 228 12.43 -16.96 -2.90
N LYS A 229 13.27 -16.69 -3.91
CA LYS A 229 14.67 -16.35 -3.70
C LYS A 229 14.85 -15.02 -2.98
N ALA A 230 14.06 -14.00 -3.34
CA ALA A 230 14.14 -12.69 -2.70
C ALA A 230 13.77 -12.78 -1.21
N MET A 231 12.68 -13.48 -0.89
CA MET A 231 12.25 -13.74 0.48
C MET A 231 13.32 -14.49 1.27
N ALA A 232 13.93 -15.52 0.68
CA ALA A 232 14.98 -16.29 1.33
C ALA A 232 16.23 -15.46 1.64
N GLU A 233 16.65 -14.56 0.76
CA GLU A 233 17.79 -13.67 1.03
C GLU A 233 17.46 -12.61 2.09
N VAL A 234 16.26 -12.00 2.04
CA VAL A 234 15.84 -11.03 3.06
C VAL A 234 15.72 -11.67 4.44
N ALA A 235 15.23 -12.91 4.52
CA ALA A 235 15.13 -13.66 5.78
C ALA A 235 16.50 -13.97 6.43
N LYS A 236 17.61 -13.89 5.68
CA LYS A 236 18.97 -13.97 6.25
C LYS A 236 19.40 -12.67 6.91
N LEU A 237 18.79 -11.54 6.54
CA LEU A 237 19.13 -10.21 7.05
C LEU A 237 18.32 -9.84 8.30
N THR A 238 17.09 -10.33 8.40
CA THR A 238 16.17 -9.97 9.48
C THR A 238 15.18 -11.07 9.79
N ASN A 239 14.76 -11.14 11.07
CA ASN A 239 13.65 -11.96 11.54
C ASN A 239 12.43 -11.09 11.96
N ASP A 240 12.42 -9.79 11.63
CA ASP A 240 11.29 -8.93 11.94
C ASP A 240 10.07 -9.35 11.11
N ARG A 241 9.07 -9.91 11.80
CA ARG A 241 7.84 -10.40 11.18
C ARG A 241 7.12 -9.33 10.35
N ILE A 242 7.12 -8.06 10.79
CA ILE A 242 6.42 -6.99 10.06
C ILE A 242 7.10 -6.75 8.72
N VAL A 243 8.43 -6.67 8.71
CA VAL A 243 9.21 -6.44 7.47
C VAL A 243 9.02 -7.59 6.48
N LEU A 244 9.11 -8.83 6.96
CA LEU A 244 8.96 -10.01 6.10
C LEU A 244 7.54 -10.12 5.54
N GLN A 245 6.51 -9.82 6.35
CA GLN A 245 5.11 -9.88 5.94
C GLN A 245 4.77 -8.76 4.94
N ASP A 246 5.18 -7.53 5.23
CA ASP A 246 4.97 -6.40 4.33
C ASP A 246 5.68 -6.65 2.97
N PHE A 247 6.90 -7.20 2.99
CA PHE A 247 7.64 -7.53 1.77
C PHE A 247 6.97 -8.64 0.95
N ASP A 248 6.49 -9.70 1.60
CA ASP A 248 5.72 -10.77 0.93
C ASP A 248 4.45 -10.21 0.25
N GLU A 249 3.75 -9.30 0.92
CA GLU A 249 2.57 -8.64 0.40
C GLU A 249 2.88 -7.67 -0.75
N ASP A 250 4.01 -6.96 -0.70
CA ASP A 250 4.45 -6.10 -1.79
C ASP A 250 4.65 -6.89 -3.09
N TRP A 251 5.16 -8.13 -2.99
CA TRP A 251 5.22 -9.04 -4.14
C TRP A 251 3.83 -9.45 -4.65
N ASP A 252 2.90 -9.78 -3.76
CA ASP A 252 1.53 -10.15 -4.14
C ASP A 252 0.82 -8.98 -4.86
N GLU A 253 1.09 -7.75 -4.43
CA GLU A 253 0.50 -6.53 -4.99
C GLU A 253 1.02 -6.23 -6.41
N ILE A 254 2.30 -6.48 -6.71
CA ILE A 254 2.87 -6.22 -8.05
C ILE A 254 2.66 -7.38 -9.03
N LYS A 255 2.32 -8.58 -8.54
CA LYS A 255 2.09 -9.77 -9.37
C LYS A 255 1.12 -9.52 -10.54
N PRO A 256 -0.09 -8.96 -10.35
CA PRO A 256 -1.03 -8.73 -11.45
C PRO A 256 -0.49 -7.72 -12.48
N LEU A 257 0.31 -6.74 -12.04
CA LEU A 257 0.93 -5.73 -12.91
C LEU A 257 2.01 -6.35 -13.81
N ILE A 258 2.82 -7.26 -13.25
CA ILE A 258 3.94 -7.90 -13.96
C ILE A 258 3.45 -9.00 -14.92
N LEU A 259 2.46 -9.80 -14.48
CA LEU A 259 1.96 -10.92 -15.27
C LEU A 259 0.94 -10.50 -16.34
N SER A 260 0.66 -9.20 -16.48
CA SER A 260 -0.34 -8.66 -17.42
C SER A 260 -1.67 -9.39 -17.29
N ASP A 261 -2.12 -9.54 -16.04
CA ASP A 261 -3.30 -10.32 -15.71
C ASP A 261 -4.54 -9.75 -16.42
N SER A 262 -5.32 -10.61 -17.09
CA SER A 262 -6.52 -10.20 -17.81
C SER A 262 -7.53 -9.49 -16.91
N ARG A 263 -7.49 -9.71 -15.59
CA ARG A 263 -8.24 -8.94 -14.60
C ARG A 263 -8.00 -7.43 -14.73
N MET A 264 -6.75 -7.00 -14.93
CA MET A 264 -6.41 -5.58 -15.09
C MET A 264 -7.04 -4.96 -16.34
N SER A 265 -7.28 -5.76 -17.39
CA SER A 265 -7.95 -5.31 -18.61
C SER A 265 -9.46 -5.12 -18.42
N PHE A 266 -10.13 -6.03 -17.70
CA PHE A 266 -11.55 -5.92 -17.33
C PHE A 266 -11.82 -4.64 -16.52
N LEU A 267 -10.93 -4.34 -15.56
CA LEU A 267 -10.99 -3.16 -14.69
C LEU A 267 -10.80 -1.81 -15.41
N LYS A 268 -10.34 -1.84 -16.66
CA LYS A 268 -10.13 -0.65 -17.49
C LYS A 268 -11.33 -0.33 -18.40
N THR A 269 -12.39 -1.15 -18.39
CA THR A 269 -13.57 -0.96 -19.24
C THR A 269 -14.57 0.06 -18.67
N LYS A 270 -15.35 0.70 -19.55
CA LYS A 270 -16.40 1.67 -19.14
C LYS A 270 -17.58 1.03 -18.39
N ASP A 271 -17.76 -0.29 -18.52
CA ASP A 271 -18.82 -1.05 -17.83
C ASP A 271 -18.50 -1.31 -16.35
N ARG A 272 -17.29 -0.95 -15.91
CA ARG A 272 -16.83 -1.08 -14.53
C ARG A 272 -17.67 -0.30 -13.52
N ASP A 273 -17.93 0.99 -13.77
CA ASP A 273 -18.64 1.81 -12.79
C ASP A 273 -20.08 1.34 -12.63
N LEU A 274 -20.70 0.84 -13.72
CA LEU A 274 -22.01 0.19 -13.68
C LEU A 274 -21.96 -1.07 -12.82
N LEU A 275 -20.96 -1.93 -13.02
CA LEU A 275 -20.76 -3.14 -12.24
C LEU A 275 -20.56 -2.85 -10.74
N ILE A 276 -19.66 -1.93 -10.39
CA ILE A 276 -19.41 -1.55 -8.98
C ILE A 276 -20.68 -0.99 -8.35
N ASN A 277 -21.43 -0.18 -9.08
CA ASN A 277 -22.70 0.37 -8.59
C ASN A 277 -23.72 -0.74 -8.33
N GLU A 278 -23.83 -1.72 -9.22
CA GLU A 278 -24.71 -2.89 -9.07
C GLU A 278 -24.29 -3.76 -7.89
N LEU A 279 -23.01 -4.12 -7.78
CA LEU A 279 -22.46 -4.90 -6.68
C LEU A 279 -22.73 -4.22 -5.34
N ALA A 280 -22.51 -2.90 -5.26
CA ALA A 280 -22.70 -2.16 -4.02
C ALA A 280 -24.16 -2.09 -3.61
N TYR A 281 -25.08 -1.89 -4.55
CA TYR A 281 -26.51 -1.90 -4.27
C TYR A 281 -26.96 -3.27 -3.73
N ASN A 282 -26.51 -4.36 -4.34
CA ASN A 282 -26.85 -5.70 -3.89
C ASN A 282 -26.25 -6.03 -2.52
N LEU A 283 -24.99 -5.66 -2.28
CA LEU A 283 -24.35 -5.85 -0.98
C LEU A 283 -24.99 -5.00 0.11
N GLU A 284 -25.45 -3.80 -0.21
CA GLU A 284 -26.20 -2.97 0.74
C GLU A 284 -27.46 -3.69 1.23
N ASN A 285 -28.21 -4.31 0.31
CA ASN A 285 -29.41 -5.07 0.64
C ASN A 285 -29.09 -6.32 1.48
N GLU A 286 -28.03 -7.06 1.14
CA GLU A 286 -27.57 -8.21 1.94
C GLU A 286 -27.09 -7.79 3.34
N PHE A 287 -26.39 -6.65 3.46
CA PHE A 287 -25.91 -6.16 4.75
C PHE A 287 -27.06 -5.73 5.65
N TYR A 288 -28.08 -5.09 5.10
CA TYR A 288 -29.30 -4.76 5.85
C TYR A 288 -30.04 -6.02 6.29
N SER A 289 -30.22 -7.01 5.40
CA SER A 289 -30.97 -8.23 5.72
C SER A 289 -30.30 -9.07 6.81
N ARG A 290 -28.95 -9.06 6.84
CA ARG A 290 -28.12 -9.77 7.81
C ARG A 290 -27.70 -8.92 9.02
N GLN A 291 -28.17 -7.68 9.13
CA GLN A 291 -27.82 -6.71 10.19
C GLN A 291 -26.32 -6.41 10.32
N LEU A 292 -25.55 -6.60 9.24
CA LEU A 292 -24.10 -6.34 9.21
C LEU A 292 -23.78 -4.84 9.26
N ASN A 293 -24.72 -3.99 8.86
CA ASN A 293 -24.61 -2.54 8.94
C ASN A 293 -24.34 -2.02 10.36
N VAL A 294 -24.87 -2.70 11.39
CA VAL A 294 -24.67 -2.36 12.80
C VAL A 294 -23.28 -2.75 13.30
N ILE A 295 -22.59 -3.63 12.59
CA ILE A 295 -21.28 -4.18 13.00
C ILE A 295 -20.14 -3.47 12.26
N TYR A 296 -20.31 -3.20 10.97
CA TYR A 296 -19.23 -2.75 10.10
C TYR A 296 -19.27 -1.26 9.73
N GLU A 297 -20.40 -0.58 9.89
CA GLU A 297 -20.63 0.79 9.37
C GLU A 297 -21.36 1.69 10.38
N THR A 298 -21.28 1.37 11.67
CA THR A 298 -22.00 2.05 12.77
C THR A 298 -22.13 3.57 12.52
N GLU A 299 -23.37 4.01 12.26
CA GLU A 299 -23.80 5.41 12.09
C GLU A 299 -23.62 6.12 10.72
N GLU A 300 -23.39 5.43 9.60
CA GLU A 300 -23.31 6.13 8.30
C GLU A 300 -24.65 6.25 7.54
N ILE A 301 -25.06 7.50 7.27
CA ILE A 301 -26.22 7.88 6.43
C ILE A 301 -26.06 7.43 4.95
N HIS A 302 -24.88 6.93 4.56
CA HIS A 302 -24.51 6.66 3.17
C HIS A 302 -23.87 5.27 2.95
N MET A 303 -24.49 4.20 3.46
CA MET A 303 -23.95 2.83 3.40
C MET A 303 -23.57 2.36 1.98
N THR A 304 -24.42 2.59 0.96
CA THR A 304 -24.05 2.26 -0.43
C THR A 304 -22.73 2.89 -0.85
N ARG A 305 -22.44 4.12 -0.42
CA ARG A 305 -21.24 4.86 -0.82
C ARG A 305 -19.98 4.26 -0.19
N ASN A 306 -20.07 3.83 1.06
CA ASN A 306 -18.96 3.17 1.75
C ASN A 306 -18.70 1.77 1.16
N ILE A 307 -19.76 1.01 0.91
CA ILE A 307 -19.67 -0.28 0.20
C ILE A 307 -19.06 -0.10 -1.19
N LYS A 308 -19.50 0.89 -2.00
CA LYS A 308 -18.86 1.23 -3.30
C LYS A 308 -17.39 1.53 -3.15
N SER A 309 -17.03 2.26 -2.08
CA SER A 309 -15.65 2.61 -1.79
C SER A 309 -14.82 1.36 -1.53
N LYS A 310 -15.23 0.51 -0.60
CA LYS A 310 -14.55 -0.75 -0.25
C LYS A 310 -14.51 -1.73 -1.43
N LEU A 311 -15.59 -1.84 -2.20
CA LEU A 311 -15.66 -2.68 -3.40
C LEU A 311 -14.70 -2.26 -4.49
N ASN A 312 -14.60 -0.95 -4.79
CA ASN A 312 -13.59 -0.48 -5.73
C ASN A 312 -12.21 -1.00 -5.34
N LEU A 313 -11.86 -0.99 -4.05
CA LEU A 313 -10.54 -1.44 -3.58
C LEU A 313 -10.31 -2.94 -3.75
N LEU A 314 -11.30 -3.75 -3.34
CA LEU A 314 -11.27 -5.19 -3.54
C LEU A 314 -11.18 -5.53 -5.03
N VAL A 315 -11.92 -4.80 -5.86
CA VAL A 315 -12.02 -5.00 -7.30
C VAL A 315 -10.77 -4.52 -8.04
N TYR A 316 -10.02 -3.53 -7.54
CA TYR A 316 -8.73 -3.15 -8.14
C TYR A 316 -7.57 -4.03 -7.68
N SER A 317 -7.78 -5.00 -6.79
CA SER A 317 -6.69 -5.70 -6.07
C SER A 317 -5.73 -4.74 -5.33
N ILE A 318 -6.17 -3.50 -5.11
CA ILE A 318 -5.39 -2.45 -4.45
C ILE A 318 -5.74 -2.52 -2.96
N LYS A 319 -4.85 -3.13 -2.19
CA LYS A 319 -5.01 -3.27 -0.75
C LYS A 319 -4.73 -1.90 -0.08
N PHE A 320 -5.76 -1.29 0.51
CA PHE A 320 -5.61 -0.08 1.34
C PHE A 320 -4.77 -0.32 2.60
N PHE A 321 -4.86 -1.55 3.10
CA PHE A 321 -4.31 -1.99 4.36
C PHE A 321 -3.52 -3.27 4.10
N LYS A 322 -2.30 -3.33 4.63
CA LYS A 322 -1.53 -4.57 4.66
C LYS A 322 -2.22 -5.58 5.59
N ARG A 323 -1.88 -6.86 5.53
CA ARG A 323 -2.47 -7.89 6.41
C ARG A 323 -2.31 -7.52 7.88
N THR A 324 -1.15 -6.97 8.26
CA THR A 324 -0.89 -6.49 9.63
C THR A 324 -1.83 -5.35 10.06
N ASP A 325 -2.29 -4.53 9.13
CA ASP A 325 -3.30 -3.50 9.40
C ASP A 325 -4.69 -4.13 9.53
N LEU A 326 -5.05 -5.10 8.69
CA LEU A 326 -6.33 -5.80 8.75
C LEU A 326 -6.52 -6.55 10.07
N GLU A 327 -5.47 -7.21 10.58
CA GLU A 327 -5.48 -7.83 11.91
C GLU A 327 -5.84 -6.82 13.01
N VAL A 328 -5.28 -5.61 12.96
CA VAL A 328 -5.57 -4.54 13.93
C VAL A 328 -7.01 -4.05 13.79
N ILE A 329 -7.46 -3.81 12.57
CA ILE A 329 -8.83 -3.34 12.27
C ILE A 329 -9.85 -4.38 12.75
N HIS A 330 -9.64 -5.67 12.46
CA HIS A 330 -10.54 -6.72 12.90
C HIS A 330 -10.63 -6.84 14.43
N ARG A 331 -9.47 -6.77 15.12
CA ARG A 331 -9.46 -6.74 16.60
C ARG A 331 -10.21 -5.54 17.16
N ARG A 332 -10.04 -4.37 16.54
CA ARG A 332 -10.73 -3.13 16.96
C ARG A 332 -12.24 -3.30 16.93
N PHE A 333 -12.77 -3.89 15.86
CA PHE A 333 -14.21 -4.10 15.67
C PHE A 333 -14.76 -5.34 16.38
N ARG A 334 -13.90 -6.18 16.98
CA ARG A 334 -14.29 -7.45 17.63
C ARG A 334 -15.20 -8.29 16.73
N ILE A 335 -14.80 -8.41 15.46
CA ILE A 335 -15.56 -9.18 14.48
C ILE A 335 -15.45 -10.66 14.85
N SER A 336 -16.57 -11.27 15.22
CA SER A 336 -16.66 -12.71 15.45
C SER A 336 -16.62 -13.51 14.13
N GLU A 337 -16.24 -14.78 14.22
CA GLU A 337 -16.24 -15.68 13.04
C GLU A 337 -17.62 -15.77 12.38
N SER A 338 -18.71 -15.78 13.15
CA SER A 338 -20.07 -15.80 12.62
C SER A 338 -20.39 -14.54 11.83
N GLN A 339 -20.02 -13.36 12.35
CA GLN A 339 -20.25 -12.09 11.67
C GLN A 339 -19.43 -12.01 10.37
N TYR A 340 -18.19 -12.50 10.39
CA TYR A 340 -17.37 -12.55 9.18
C TYR A 340 -17.89 -13.57 8.16
N PHE A 341 -18.42 -14.70 8.62
CA PHE A 341 -19.06 -15.68 7.76
C PHE A 341 -20.26 -15.08 7.03
N ASP A 342 -21.13 -14.36 7.73
CA ASP A 342 -22.26 -13.66 7.12
C ASP A 342 -21.81 -12.59 6.12
N PHE A 343 -20.72 -11.87 6.43
CA PHE A 343 -20.08 -10.94 5.51
C PHE A 343 -19.58 -11.67 4.24
N GLN A 344 -18.86 -12.78 4.37
CA GLN A 344 -18.42 -13.59 3.21
C GLN A 344 -19.59 -14.10 2.37
N GLN A 345 -20.65 -14.60 3.01
CA GLN A 345 -21.82 -15.12 2.31
C GLN A 345 -22.54 -14.04 1.49
N SER A 346 -22.55 -12.80 1.97
CA SER A 346 -23.10 -11.64 1.24
C SER A 346 -22.38 -11.40 -0.10
N PHE A 347 -21.07 -11.69 -0.17
CA PHE A 347 -20.31 -11.63 -1.42
C PHE A 347 -20.49 -12.89 -2.27
N GLN A 348 -20.74 -14.06 -1.66
CA GLN A 348 -20.82 -15.32 -2.40
C GLN A 348 -21.94 -15.39 -3.42
N SER A 349 -23.16 -15.09 -3.01
CA SER A 349 -24.31 -15.08 -3.92
C SER A 349 -24.17 -14.08 -5.07
N LEU A 350 -23.33 -13.07 -4.89
CA LEU A 350 -23.09 -11.98 -5.84
C LEU A 350 -21.99 -12.34 -6.84
N LEU A 351 -20.87 -12.86 -6.35
CA LEU A 351 -19.69 -13.19 -7.15
C LEU A 351 -19.90 -14.46 -8.00
N GLU A 352 -20.76 -15.39 -7.57
CA GLU A 352 -21.19 -16.54 -8.40
C GLU A 352 -21.84 -16.10 -9.73
N ARG A 353 -22.39 -14.88 -9.80
CA ARG A 353 -22.99 -14.33 -11.02
C ARG A 353 -21.98 -13.64 -11.94
N ILE A 354 -20.78 -13.33 -11.45
CA ILE A 354 -19.77 -12.55 -12.17
C ILE A 354 -18.42 -13.26 -12.08
N PRO A 355 -18.12 -14.18 -13.02
CA PRO A 355 -16.97 -15.05 -12.89
C PRO A 355 -15.61 -14.35 -12.82
N ASP A 356 -15.49 -13.17 -13.43
CA ASP A 356 -14.27 -12.34 -13.43
C ASP A 356 -13.89 -11.81 -12.04
N LEU A 357 -14.82 -11.86 -11.07
CA LEU A 357 -14.60 -11.40 -9.71
C LEU A 357 -14.40 -12.54 -8.69
N HIS A 358 -14.31 -13.80 -9.12
CA HIS A 358 -14.09 -14.94 -8.21
C HIS A 358 -12.84 -14.80 -7.34
N TYR A 359 -11.80 -14.08 -7.77
CA TYR A 359 -10.62 -13.85 -6.94
C TYR A 359 -10.93 -13.04 -5.66
N ILE A 360 -12.04 -12.29 -5.61
CA ILE A 360 -12.50 -11.63 -4.38
C ILE A 360 -12.85 -12.68 -3.32
N HIS A 361 -13.34 -13.87 -3.71
CA HIS A 361 -13.52 -14.96 -2.75
C HIS A 361 -12.22 -15.41 -2.12
N GLU A 362 -11.18 -15.61 -2.93
CA GLU A 362 -9.87 -16.01 -2.43
C GLU A 362 -9.30 -14.95 -1.46
N LEU A 363 -9.51 -13.67 -1.77
CA LEU A 363 -9.10 -12.56 -0.91
C LEU A 363 -9.87 -12.54 0.41
N LEU A 364 -11.19 -12.79 0.38
CA LEU A 364 -12.00 -12.88 1.59
C LEU A 364 -11.62 -14.11 2.45
N GLU A 365 -11.34 -15.25 1.84
CA GLU A 365 -10.82 -16.43 2.55
C GLU A 365 -9.44 -16.18 3.16
N GLU A 366 -8.59 -15.41 2.48
CA GLU A 366 -7.32 -14.96 3.03
C GLU A 366 -7.55 -14.07 4.26
N TYR A 367 -8.48 -13.11 4.16
CA TYR A 367 -8.79 -12.16 5.23
C TYR A 367 -9.39 -12.81 6.47
N LYS A 368 -10.13 -13.91 6.30
CA LYS A 368 -10.65 -14.74 7.40
C LYS A 368 -9.55 -15.19 8.36
N LYS A 369 -8.35 -15.47 7.86
CA LYS A 369 -7.20 -15.93 8.68
C LYS A 369 -6.72 -14.88 9.68
N TYR A 370 -7.11 -13.61 9.48
CA TYR A 370 -6.74 -12.49 10.33
C TYR A 370 -7.85 -12.10 11.31
N LEU A 371 -8.96 -12.84 11.32
CA LEU A 371 -9.90 -12.77 12.44
C LEU A 371 -9.18 -13.27 13.67
N VAL A 372 -9.09 -12.41 14.67
CA VAL A 372 -8.62 -12.83 15.98
C VAL A 372 -9.85 -13.30 16.70
N SER A 373 -10.04 -14.62 16.74
CA SER A 373 -11.10 -15.24 17.53
C SER A 373 -10.92 -14.84 19.00
N ASP A 374 -12.04 -14.61 19.67
CA ASP A 374 -12.08 -14.43 21.13
C ASP A 374 -11.44 -15.61 21.88
#